data_AF-K1XHI9-F1
#
_entry.id   AF-K1XHI9-F1
#
_cell.length_a   1.000
_cell.length_b   1.000
_cell.length_c   1.000
_cell.angle_alpha   90.00
_cell.angle_beta   90.00
_cell.angle_gamma   90.00
#
_symmetry.space_group_name_H-M   'P 1'
#
loop_
_entity.id
_entity.type
_entity.pdbx_description
1 polymer ?
#
loop_
_entity_poly.entity_id
_entity_poly.type
_entity_poly.pdbx_seq_one_letter_code
_entity_poly.pdbx_strand_id
1 'polypeptide(L)'
;MSIRKTDDKLKNLLRGGDSFARNSIEEINVSDYISPIASIKVVGIGGAGSNAINRMIQSGLEGVEFIAINTDAQALFTSKAQIRINIGRATTRGLGAGANPEIGKKAAEESSE
;
A
#
# COMPACT_ATOMS: atom_id res chain seq x y z
N MET A 1 3.01 -36.88 60.87
CA MET A 1 4.13 -35.90 60.86
C MET A 1 4.86 -36.01 59.52
N SER A 2 4.35 -35.40 58.45
CA SER A 2 4.96 -35.48 57.10
C SER A 2 4.57 -34.28 56.23
N ILE A 3 5.10 -33.09 56.56
CA ILE A 3 4.89 -31.87 55.74
C ILE A 3 6.22 -31.14 55.45
N ARG A 4 7.39 -31.66 55.88
CA ARG A 4 8.66 -30.92 55.79
C ARG A 4 9.59 -31.26 54.61
N LYS A 5 9.24 -32.20 53.72
CA LYS A 5 10.15 -32.61 52.61
C LYS A 5 9.89 -31.95 51.25
N THR A 6 8.78 -31.23 51.08
CA THR A 6 8.41 -30.62 49.79
C THR A 6 9.05 -29.24 49.59
N ASP A 7 9.30 -28.51 50.68
CA ASP A 7 9.84 -27.14 50.63
C ASP A 7 11.32 -27.09 50.25
N ASP A 8 12.14 -28.05 50.65
CA ASP A 8 13.58 -28.04 50.37
C ASP A 8 13.89 -28.31 48.90
N LYS A 9 13.02 -29.07 48.21
CA LYS A 9 13.12 -29.31 46.76
C LYS A 9 12.78 -28.06 45.97
N LEU A 10 11.78 -27.30 46.43
CA LEU A 10 11.38 -26.02 45.83
C LEU A 10 12.41 -24.92 46.11
N LYS A 11 12.98 -24.88 47.32
CA LYS A 11 14.07 -23.95 47.67
C LYS A 11 15.35 -24.22 46.90
N ASN A 12 15.68 -25.48 46.58
CA ASN A 12 16.85 -25.80 45.75
C ASN A 12 16.63 -25.46 44.26
N LEU A 13 15.38 -25.52 43.76
CA LEU A 13 15.05 -25.06 42.41
C LEU A 13 15.14 -23.52 42.29
N LEU A 14 14.78 -22.79 43.35
CA LEU A 14 14.85 -21.33 43.41
C LEU A 14 16.25 -20.79 43.79
N ARG A 15 17.07 -21.58 44.51
CA ARG A 15 18.48 -21.25 44.81
C ARG A 15 19.46 -21.61 43.69
N GLY A 16 19.01 -22.28 42.63
CA GLY A 16 19.70 -22.39 41.35
C GLY A 16 19.58 -21.10 40.53
N GLY A 17 19.76 -19.94 41.16
CA GLY A 17 19.90 -18.67 40.48
C GLY A 17 21.26 -18.64 39.78
N ASP A 18 21.23 -18.75 38.45
CA ASP A 18 22.12 -18.06 37.49
C ASP A 18 22.31 -18.84 36.17
N SER A 19 21.84 -20.09 36.06
CA SER A 19 22.02 -20.90 34.83
C SER A 19 20.73 -21.23 34.06
N PHE A 20 19.54 -21.03 34.63
CA PHE A 20 18.26 -21.23 33.91
C PHE A 20 17.58 -19.93 33.44
N ALA A 21 18.06 -18.76 33.87
CA ALA A 21 17.51 -17.45 33.50
C ALA A 21 18.28 -16.77 32.35
N ARG A 22 19.06 -17.54 31.58
CA ARG A 22 19.91 -17.05 30.48
C ARG A 22 19.62 -17.67 29.13
N ASN A 23 18.44 -18.25 28.94
CA ASN A 23 17.87 -18.21 27.60
C ASN A 23 17.36 -16.78 27.43
N SER A 24 18.24 -15.94 26.87
CA SER A 24 17.93 -14.63 26.31
C SER A 24 16.59 -14.72 25.62
N ILE A 25 15.60 -13.98 26.13
CA ILE A 25 14.41 -13.65 25.37
C ILE A 25 14.97 -12.88 24.17
N GLU A 26 15.08 -13.54 23.01
CA GLU A 26 15.32 -12.83 21.77
C GLU A 26 14.12 -11.91 21.58
N GLU A 27 14.36 -10.60 21.60
CA GLU A 27 13.36 -9.64 21.15
C GLU A 27 13.01 -9.99 19.71
N ILE A 28 11.86 -10.64 19.53
CA ILE A 28 11.35 -10.94 18.21
C ILE A 28 11.01 -9.61 17.56
N ASN A 29 11.81 -9.21 16.58
CA ASN A 29 11.46 -8.08 15.72
C ASN A 29 10.29 -8.51 14.83
N VAL A 30 9.09 -8.13 15.24
CA VAL A 30 7.83 -8.49 14.56
C VAL A 30 7.85 -8.06 13.09
N SER A 31 8.62 -7.01 12.73
CA SER A 31 8.73 -6.55 11.34
C SER A 31 9.38 -7.58 10.40
N ASP A 32 10.20 -8.50 10.92
CA ASP A 32 10.84 -9.55 10.10
C ASP A 32 9.83 -10.64 9.67
N TYR A 33 8.68 -10.73 10.34
CA TYR A 33 7.58 -11.66 10.04
C TYR A 33 6.37 -10.99 9.37
N ILE A 34 6.36 -9.65 9.33
CA ILE A 34 5.39 -8.90 8.53
C ILE A 34 5.93 -8.89 7.10
N SER A 35 5.39 -9.75 6.24
CA SER A 35 5.60 -9.63 4.79
C SER A 35 5.37 -8.16 4.39
N PRO A 36 6.28 -7.53 3.63
CA PRO A 36 6.13 -6.12 3.26
C PRO A 36 4.74 -5.92 2.69
N ILE A 37 3.97 -5.02 3.31
CA ILE A 37 2.61 -4.70 2.87
C ILE A 37 2.73 -4.30 1.41
N ALA A 38 2.12 -5.10 0.52
CA ALA A 38 2.22 -4.86 -0.91
C ALA A 38 1.66 -3.47 -1.21
N SER A 39 2.45 -2.63 -1.87
CA SER A 39 1.97 -1.31 -2.32
C SER A 39 1.10 -1.50 -3.55
N ILE A 40 -0.21 -1.33 -3.39
CA ILE A 40 -1.18 -1.47 -4.48
C ILE A 40 -1.45 -0.09 -5.09
N LYS A 41 -1.24 0.02 -6.41
CA LYS A 41 -1.58 1.21 -7.18
C LYS A 41 -2.61 0.84 -8.25
N VAL A 42 -3.66 1.64 -8.38
CA VAL A 42 -4.69 1.47 -9.42
C VAL A 42 -4.67 2.68 -10.33
N VAL A 43 -4.44 2.42 -11.62
CA VAL A 43 -4.32 3.46 -12.64
C VAL A 43 -5.55 3.45 -13.54
N GLY A 44 -6.35 4.51 -13.49
CA GLY A 44 -7.49 4.72 -14.39
C GLY A 44 -7.07 5.57 -15.59
N ILE A 45 -7.13 4.97 -16.79
CA ILE A 45 -6.80 5.66 -18.05
C ILE A 45 -8.06 6.16 -18.76
N GLY A 46 -8.05 7.41 -19.20
CA GLY A 46 -9.14 8.03 -19.95
C GLY A 46 -10.40 8.26 -19.11
N GLY A 47 -11.51 8.58 -19.79
CA GLY A 47 -12.79 8.88 -19.13
C GLY A 47 -13.39 7.69 -18.39
N ALA A 48 -13.44 6.52 -19.02
CA ALA A 48 -13.97 5.31 -18.40
C ALA A 48 -13.13 4.84 -17.21
N GLY A 49 -11.79 4.87 -17.33
CA GLY A 49 -10.89 4.53 -16.23
C GLY A 49 -11.02 5.49 -15.06
N SER A 50 -11.09 6.80 -15.32
CA SER A 50 -11.36 7.82 -14.30
C SER A 50 -12.69 7.58 -13.58
N ASN A 51 -13.74 7.19 -14.32
CA ASN A 51 -15.03 6.85 -13.72
C ASN A 51 -14.98 5.58 -12.85
N ALA A 52 -14.21 4.56 -13.26
CA ALA A 52 -14.05 3.33 -12.48
C ALA A 52 -13.34 3.60 -11.14
N ILE A 53 -12.20 4.30 -11.17
CA ILE A 53 -11.47 4.63 -9.93
C ILE A 53 -12.29 5.57 -9.04
N ASN A 54 -13.06 6.50 -9.60
CA ASN A 54 -13.96 7.35 -8.83
C ASN A 54 -15.00 6.55 -8.04
N ARG A 55 -15.48 5.42 -8.59
CA ARG A 55 -16.40 4.51 -7.89
C ARG A 55 -15.69 3.72 -6.80
N MET A 56 -14.47 3.22 -7.06
CA MET A 56 -13.65 2.52 -6.06
C MET A 56 -13.34 3.40 -4.85
N ILE A 57 -13.01 4.67 -5.10
CA ILE A 57 -12.77 5.66 -4.05
C ILE A 57 -14.06 5.93 -3.27
N GLN A 58 -15.19 6.09 -3.95
CA GLN A 58 -16.48 6.31 -3.30
C GLN A 58 -16.98 5.12 -2.49
N SER A 59 -16.62 3.90 -2.87
CA SER A 59 -16.92 2.70 -2.08
C SER A 59 -16.03 2.55 -0.85
N GLY A 60 -15.06 3.44 -0.64
CA GLY A 60 -14.15 3.38 0.51
C GLY A 60 -13.10 2.29 0.40
N LEU A 61 -12.60 2.00 -0.81
CA LEU A 61 -11.51 1.04 -0.97
C LEU A 61 -10.21 1.62 -0.38
N GLU A 62 -9.74 1.02 0.70
CA GLU A 62 -8.54 1.42 1.44
C GLU A 62 -7.29 0.64 1.01
N GLY A 63 -6.11 1.13 1.37
CA GLY A 63 -4.83 0.47 1.07
C GLY A 63 -4.39 0.54 -0.40
N VAL A 64 -5.05 1.37 -1.21
CA VAL A 64 -4.78 1.54 -2.64
C VAL A 64 -4.46 2.99 -2.94
N GLU A 65 -3.38 3.24 -3.68
CA GLU A 65 -3.11 4.55 -4.27
C GLU A 65 -3.79 4.66 -5.63
N PHE A 66 -4.68 5.64 -5.78
CA PHE A 66 -5.41 5.86 -7.03
C PHE A 66 -4.74 6.92 -7.90
N ILE A 67 -4.52 6.57 -9.16
CA ILE A 67 -3.89 7.41 -10.17
C ILE A 67 -4.85 7.57 -11.35
N ALA A 68 -5.16 8.81 -11.73
CA ALA A 68 -5.93 9.11 -12.93
C ALA A 68 -4.99 9.64 -14.02
N ILE A 69 -5.08 9.08 -15.23
CA ILE A 69 -4.33 9.56 -16.40
C ILE A 69 -5.33 9.88 -17.50
N ASN A 70 -5.25 11.09 -18.06
CA ASN A 70 -6.12 11.48 -19.17
C ASN A 70 -5.48 12.56 -20.06
N THR A 71 -5.89 12.59 -21.33
CA THR A 71 -5.58 13.70 -22.25
C THR A 71 -6.48 14.91 -22.01
N ASP A 72 -7.71 14.67 -21.57
CA ASP A 72 -8.70 15.71 -21.25
C ASP A 72 -8.43 16.28 -19.85
N ALA A 73 -8.08 17.57 -19.79
CA ALA A 73 -7.77 18.28 -18.56
C ALA A 73 -9.03 18.54 -17.71
N GLN A 74 -10.20 18.73 -18.33
CA GLN A 74 -11.46 18.95 -17.62
C GLN A 74 -11.91 17.66 -16.92
N ALA A 75 -11.79 16.53 -17.61
CA ALA A 75 -12.06 15.22 -17.01
C ALA A 75 -11.13 14.93 -15.83
N LEU A 76 -9.83 15.26 -15.93
CA LEU A 76 -8.89 15.12 -14.81
C LEU A 76 -9.20 16.05 -13.63
N PHE A 77 -9.66 17.27 -13.90
CA PHE A 77 -10.02 18.23 -12.85
C PHE A 77 -11.11 17.68 -11.93
N THR A 78 -12.06 16.92 -12.49
CA THR A 78 -13.18 16.30 -11.75
C THR A 78 -12.85 14.93 -11.13
N SER A 79 -11.65 14.40 -11.36
CA SER A 79 -11.22 13.11 -10.80
C SER A 79 -11.02 13.19 -9.28
N LYS A 80 -11.42 12.13 -8.57
CA LYS A 80 -11.24 11.95 -7.11
C LYS A 80 -9.90 11.29 -6.76
N ALA A 81 -9.12 10.88 -7.76
CA ALA A 81 -7.83 10.23 -7.55
C ALA A 81 -6.84 11.17 -6.84
N GLN A 82 -6.00 10.60 -5.98
CA GLN A 82 -4.95 11.34 -5.26
C GLN A 82 -3.93 11.91 -6.23
N ILE A 83 -3.55 11.11 -7.23
CA ILE A 83 -2.59 11.49 -8.27
C ILE A 83 -3.35 11.67 -9.58
N ARG A 84 -3.08 12.77 -10.27
CA ARG A 84 -3.72 13.15 -11.55
C ARG A 84 -2.65 13.56 -12.54
N ILE A 85 -2.55 12.82 -13.65
CA ILE A 85 -1.53 13.01 -14.68
C ILE A 85 -2.21 13.38 -15.98
N ASN A 86 -1.95 14.60 -16.45
CA ASN A 86 -2.41 15.04 -17.76
C ASN A 86 -1.33 14.75 -18.82
N ILE A 87 -1.66 13.88 -19.78
CA ILE A 87 -0.74 13.45 -20.84
C ILE A 87 -1.06 14.15 -22.16
N GLY A 88 -0.06 14.29 -23.03
CA GLY A 88 -0.22 14.86 -24.36
C GLY A 88 -0.65 16.32 -24.35
N ARG A 89 -0.05 17.16 -23.49
CA ARG A 89 -0.35 18.60 -23.45
C ARG A 89 -0.02 19.28 -24.77
N ALA A 90 1.10 18.93 -25.41
CA ALA A 90 1.44 19.49 -26.72
C ALA A 90 0.56 18.90 -27.82
N THR A 91 0.26 17.60 -27.75
CA THR A 91 -0.57 16.91 -28.75
C THR A 91 -2.05 17.33 -28.73
N THR A 92 -2.65 17.46 -27.54
CA THR A 92 -4.11 17.64 -27.38
C THR A 92 -4.51 19.01 -26.84
N ARG A 93 -3.57 19.78 -26.29
CA ARG A 93 -3.82 21.05 -25.58
C ARG A 93 -4.83 20.91 -24.44
N GLY A 94 -4.95 19.71 -23.86
CA GLY A 94 -5.88 19.43 -22.77
C GLY A 94 -7.33 19.20 -23.21
N LEU A 95 -7.62 19.14 -24.51
CA LEU A 95 -8.98 18.95 -25.05
C LEU A 95 -9.38 17.48 -25.22
N GLY A 96 -8.45 16.55 -24.95
CA GLY A 96 -8.68 15.12 -25.12
C GLY A 96 -8.29 14.58 -26.50
N ALA A 97 -8.26 13.25 -26.61
CA ALA A 97 -7.87 12.53 -27.82
C ALA A 97 -8.98 12.42 -28.88
N GLY A 98 -10.20 12.90 -28.59
CA GLY A 98 -11.31 12.88 -29.56
C GLY A 98 -11.72 11.49 -30.05
N ALA A 99 -11.65 10.48 -29.17
CA ALA A 99 -11.86 9.06 -29.49
C ALA A 99 -10.90 8.48 -30.56
N ASN A 100 -9.82 9.18 -30.91
CA ASN A 100 -8.79 8.69 -31.81
C ASN A 100 -7.66 7.98 -31.01
N PRO A 101 -7.48 6.66 -31.17
CA PRO A 101 -6.44 5.91 -30.44
C PRO A 101 -5.02 6.38 -30.74
N GLU A 102 -4.72 6.80 -31.97
CA GLU A 102 -3.37 7.26 -32.35
C GLU A 102 -2.98 8.55 -31.62
N ILE A 103 -3.96 9.45 -31.40
CA ILE A 103 -3.74 10.66 -30.59
C ILE A 103 -3.46 10.28 -29.14
N GLY A 104 -4.20 9.31 -28.59
CA GLY A 104 -3.98 8.79 -27.24
C GLY A 104 -2.60 8.15 -27.07
N LYS A 105 -2.17 7.35 -28.06
CA LYS A 105 -0.83 6.73 -28.10
C LYS A 105 0.26 7.79 -28.11
N LYS A 106 0.19 8.74 -29.05
CA LYS A 106 1.16 9.84 -29.15
C LYS A 106 1.21 10.68 -27.87
N ALA A 107 0.07 10.94 -27.24
CA ALA A 107 0.00 11.65 -25.97
C ALA A 107 0.71 10.89 -24.82
N ALA A 108 0.62 9.56 -24.80
CA ALA A 108 1.32 8.74 -23.81
C ALA A 108 2.83 8.70 -24.06
N GLU A 109 3.25 8.56 -25.32
CA GLU A 109 4.66 8.60 -25.72
C GLU A 109 5.32 9.96 -25.42
N GLU A 110 4.58 11.07 -25.63
CA GLU A 110 5.03 12.42 -25.27
C GLU A 110 5.27 12.59 -23.75
N SER A 111 4.59 11.80 -22.92
CA SER A 111 4.55 11.96 -21.46
C SER A 111 5.09 10.72 -20.73
N SER A 112 6.06 10.03 -21.32
CA SER A 112 6.64 8.79 -20.77
C SER A 112 7.59 9.00 -19.58
N GLU A 113 8.07 10.22 -19.38
CA GLU A 113 8.94 10.66 -18.28
C GLU A 113 8.16 11.47 -17.24
#